data_AF-A0A954K4R6-F1
#
_entry.id   AF-A0A954K4R6-F1
#
_cell.length_a   1.000
_cell.length_b   1.000
_cell.length_c   1.000
_cell.angle_alpha   90.00
_cell.angle_beta   90.00
_cell.angle_gamma   90.00
#
_symmetry.space_group_name_H-M   'P 1'
#
loop_
_entity.id
_entity.type
_entity.pdbx_description
1 polymer ?
#
loop_
_entity_poly.entity_id
_entity_poly.type
_entity_poly.pdbx_seq_one_letter_code
_entity_poly.pdbx_strand_id
1 'polypeptide(L)' 'MKPIVQISLDLTNIEEALETAAMAMRAGVDWLEAGTPLILAEGLNCVRELRKQFPETPIVADLKTMDGG' A
#
# COMPACT_ATOMS: atom_id res chain seq x y z
N MET A 1 23.26 -9.06 0.53
CA MET A 1 21.78 -9.00 0.64
C MET A 1 21.23 -8.36 -0.62
N LYS A 2 20.10 -8.85 -1.14
CA LYS A 2 19.34 -8.16 -2.20
C LYS A 2 18.57 -7.00 -1.54
N PRO A 3 18.61 -5.77 -2.07
CA PRO A 3 17.79 -4.68 -1.54
C PRO A 3 16.30 -4.98 -1.75
N ILE A 4 15.47 -4.56 -0.79
CA ILE A 4 14.01 -4.57 -0.90
C ILE A 4 13.57 -3.19 -1.40
N VAL A 5 12.72 -3.16 -2.42
CA VAL A 5 12.09 -1.95 -2.94
C VAL A 5 10.64 -1.91 -2.46
N GLN A 6 10.28 -0.83 -1.79
CA GLN A 6 8.91 -0.53 -1.37
C GLN A 6 8.41 0.71 -2.12
N ILE A 7 7.14 0.69 -2.55
CA ILE A 7 6.44 1.87 -3.08
C ILE A 7 5.38 2.34 -2.09
N SER A 8 5.29 3.66 -1.88
CA SER A 8 4.15 4.29 -1.20
C SER A 8 3.07 4.67 -2.21
N LEU A 9 1.84 4.27 -1.94
CA LEU A 9 0.66 4.65 -2.70
C LEU A 9 0.03 5.90 -2.06
N ASP A 10 0.68 7.05 -2.25
CA ASP A 10 0.23 8.35 -1.75
C ASP A 10 -0.83 8.99 -2.67
N LEU A 11 -1.95 8.29 -2.83
CA LEU A 11 -3.08 8.67 -3.66
C LEU A 11 -4.33 8.84 -2.79
N THR A 12 -5.41 9.40 -3.32
CA THR A 12 -6.68 9.59 -2.55
C THR A 12 -7.86 8.80 -3.11
N ASN A 13 -7.65 8.06 -4.20
CA ASN A 13 -8.66 7.24 -4.85
C ASN A 13 -8.19 5.79 -4.89
N ILE A 14 -9.05 4.85 -4.48
CA ILE A 14 -8.70 3.43 -4.41
C ILE A 14 -8.44 2.79 -5.78
N GLU A 15 -9.17 3.17 -6.83
CA GLU A 15 -9.00 2.58 -8.16
C GLU A 15 -7.62 2.94 -8.74
N GLU A 16 -7.23 4.22 -8.63
CA GLU A 16 -5.90 4.69 -9.05
C GLU A 16 -4.77 4.03 -8.24
N ALA A 17 -4.98 3.81 -6.93
CA ALA A 17 -4.02 3.13 -6.07
C ALA A 17 -3.81 1.66 -6.48
N LEU A 18 -4.89 0.94 -6.81
CA LEU A 18 -4.83 -0.45 -7.27
C LEU A 18 -4.15 -0.55 -8.66
N GLU A 19 -4.42 0.38 -9.56
CA GLU A 19 -3.74 0.45 -10.87
C GLU A 19 -2.24 0.71 -10.72
N THR A 20 -1.87 1.68 -9.86
CA THR A 20 -0.48 2.03 -9.56
C THR A 20 0.25 0.86 -8.90
N ALA A 21 -0.39 0.19 -7.93
CA ALA A 21 0.14 -1.01 -7.30
C ALA A 21 0.40 -2.12 -8.34
N ALA A 22 -0.54 -2.37 -9.24
CA ALA A 22 -0.37 -3.37 -10.29
C ALA A 22 0.79 -3.03 -11.25
N MET A 23 0.98 -1.75 -11.58
CA MET A 23 2.15 -1.28 -12.35
C MET A 23 3.46 -1.51 -11.58
N ALA A 24 3.51 -1.17 -10.30
CA ALA A 24 4.68 -1.34 -9.44
C ALA A 24 5.07 -2.81 -9.30
N MET A 25 4.10 -3.71 -9.08
CA MET A 25 4.35 -5.15 -9.02
C MET A 25 4.96 -5.69 -10.32
N ARG A 26 4.46 -5.24 -11.49
CA ARG A 26 5.04 -5.59 -12.80
C ARG A 26 6.47 -5.05 -12.98
N ALA A 27 6.79 -3.92 -12.36
CA ALA A 27 8.13 -3.33 -12.37
C ALA A 27 9.12 -4.02 -11.40
N GLY A 28 8.64 -4.97 -10.58
CA GLY A 28 9.47 -5.72 -9.65
C GLY A 28 9.64 -5.08 -8.27
N VAL A 29 8.72 -4.21 -7.87
CA VAL A 29 8.62 -3.74 -6.48
C VAL A 29 8.29 -4.93 -5.57
N ASP A 30 8.94 -5.00 -4.42
CA ASP A 30 8.77 -6.11 -3.49
C ASP A 30 7.55 -5.87 -2.58
N TRP A 31 7.38 -4.65 -2.04
CA TRP A 31 6.38 -4.32 -1.01
C TRP A 31 5.49 -3.14 -1.43
N LEU A 32 4.22 -3.17 -0.99
CA LEU A 32 3.27 -2.09 -1.17
C LEU A 32 3.00 -1.39 0.16
N GLU A 33 3.00 -0.07 0.18
CA GLU A 33 2.56 0.72 1.33
C GLU A 33 1.29 1.49 0.99
N ALA A 34 0.25 1.32 1.80
CA ALA A 34 -0.90 2.22 1.79
C ALA A 34 -0.46 3.53 2.46
N GLY A 35 -0.23 4.56 1.65
CA GLY A 35 0.25 5.85 2.10
C GLY A 35 -0.76 6.60 2.95
N THR A 36 -0.29 7.58 3.72
CA THR A 36 -1.16 8.40 4.62
C THR A 36 -2.36 9.02 3.88
N PRO A 37 -2.23 9.64 2.69
CA PRO A 37 -3.37 10.22 1.98
C PRO A 37 -4.45 9.20 1.61
N LEU A 38 -4.04 7.99 1.22
CA LEU A 38 -4.95 6.91 0.82
C LEU A 38 -5.72 6.38 2.01
N ILE A 39 -5.02 6.19 3.13
CA ILE A 39 -5.62 5.80 4.41
C ILE A 39 -6.60 6.86 4.90
N LEU A 40 -6.29 8.15 4.77
CA LEU A 40 -7.19 9.22 5.19
C LEU A 40 -8.45 9.31 4.32
N ALA A 41 -8.34 9.03 3.01
CA ALA A 41 -9.46 9.07 2.09
C ALA A 41 -10.38 7.84 2.21
N GLU A 42 -9.80 6.64 2.30
CA GLU A 42 -10.52 5.36 2.20
C GLU A 42 -10.67 4.62 3.54
N GLY A 43 -10.00 5.10 4.60
CA GLY A 43 -9.82 4.35 5.83
C GLY A 43 -9.09 3.01 5.57
N LEU A 44 -9.36 2.01 6.41
CA LEU A 44 -8.79 0.67 6.25
C LEU A 44 -9.36 -0.11 5.05
N ASN A 45 -10.29 0.46 4.27
CA ASN A 45 -10.77 -0.18 3.05
C ASN A 45 -9.64 -0.37 2.03
N CYS A 46 -8.73 0.61 1.90
CA CYS A 46 -7.61 0.51 0.96
C CYS A 46 -6.70 -0.70 1.25
N VAL A 47 -6.42 -0.98 2.53
CA VAL A 47 -5.62 -2.14 2.94
C VAL A 47 -6.33 -3.46 2.60
N ARG A 48 -7.66 -3.51 2.74
CA ARG A 48 -8.46 -4.70 2.38
C ARG A 48 -8.43 -4.97 0.89
N GLU A 49 -8.62 -3.94 0.07
CA GLU A 49 -8.59 -4.10 -1.40
C GLU A 49 -7.18 -4.44 -1.91
N LEU A 50 -6.13 -3.83 -1.34
CA LEU A 50 -4.75 -4.21 -1.64
C LEU A 50 -4.47 -5.68 -1.28
N ARG A 51 -4.92 -6.16 -0.10
CA ARG A 51 -4.75 -7.58 0.27
C ARG A 51 -5.53 -8.51 -0.65
N LYS A 52 -6.74 -8.13 -1.07
CA LYS A 52 -7.56 -8.91 -1.98
C LYS A 52 -6.91 -9.05 -3.36
N GLN A 53 -6.31 -7.98 -3.88
CA GLN A 53 -5.68 -7.98 -5.20
C GLN A 53 -4.25 -8.58 -5.18
N PHE A 54 -3.51 -8.40 -4.08
CA PHE A 54 -2.12 -8.82 -3.91
C PHE A 54 -1.95 -9.72 -2.67
N PRO A 55 -2.53 -10.95 -2.69
CA PRO A 55 -2.64 -11.81 -1.50
C PRO A 55 -1.31 -12.27 -0.93
N GLU A 56 -0.24 -12.32 -1.73
CA GLU A 56 1.08 -12.77 -1.31
C GLU A 56 2.07 -11.60 -1.07
N THR A 57 1.66 -10.37 -1.36
CA THR A 57 2.54 -9.21 -1.24
C THR A 57 2.52 -8.68 0.20
N PRO A 58 3.68 -8.35 0.78
CA PRO A 58 3.75 -7.60 2.03
C PRO A 58 3.11 -6.22 1.85
N ILE A 59 2.19 -5.87 2.76
CA ILE A 59 1.48 -4.60 2.75
C ILE A 59 1.81 -3.86 4.05
N VAL A 60 2.34 -2.66 3.92
CA VAL A 60 2.56 -1.72 5.03
C VAL A 60 1.38 -0.75 5.08
N ALA A 61 0.83 -0.52 6.26
CA ALA A 61 -0.18 0.52 6.47
C ALA A 61 0.50 1.70 7.19
N ASP A 62 0.66 2.83 6.52
CA ASP A 62 1.29 4.03 7.08
C ASP A 62 0.30 4.81 7.96
N LEU A 63 -0.15 4.17 9.04
CA LEU A 63 -1.10 4.75 9.98
C LEU A 63 -0.48 5.83 10.88
N LYS A 64 0.85 5.90 10.92
CA LYS A 64 1.61 6.75 11.86
C LYS A 64 1.13 6.59 13.31
N THR A 65 0.69 5.39 13.67
CA THR A 65 0.15 5.13 15.01
C THR A 65 1.26 5.29 16.03
N MET A 66 1.09 6.28 16.88
CA MET A 66 1.87 6.48 18.08
C MET A 66 0.89 6.38 19.24
N ASP A 67 0.93 5.27 19.95
CA ASP A 67 0.10 5.03 21.14
C ASP A 67 1.01 4.82 22.36
N GLY A 68 0.48 5.04 23.56
CA GLY A 68 1.16 4.75 24.82
C GLY A 68 1.23 3.24 25.14
N GLY A 69 0.46 2.43 24.40
CA GLY A 69 0.25 0.99 24.63
C GLY A 69 -1.15 0.68 25.10
#